data_AF-A0A1J1LKN4-F1
#
_entry.id   AF-A0A1J1LKN4-F1
#
_cell.length_a   1.000
_cell.length_b   1.000
_cell.length_c   1.000
_cell.angle_alpha   90.00
_cell.angle_beta   90.00
_cell.angle_gamma   90.00
#
_symmetry.space_group_name_H-M   'P 1'
#
loop_
_entity.id
_entity.type
_entity.pdbx_description
1 polymer ?
#
loop_
_entity_poly.entity_id
_entity_poly.type
_entity_poly.pdbx_seq_one_letter_code
_entity_poly.pdbx_strand_id
1 'polypeptide(L)'
;MRGRITTMKKNKKKRNFYQSFTHVSPSKQRIQLQAPRISLENNNLKKYYRILTDFDFLSAKIAHPEFGIDSLIEDYQLRSQPGLINAPDADRNTDTALQRLQETLTLSAHILRQDPNQLISQLWGRLQPFQTLPAIQSLLTQSCQSQDSPCLRPLTPSLTPPGTGLQ
;
A
#
# COMPACT_ATOMS: atom_id res chain seq x y z
N MET A 1 -23.03 48.02 -0.19
CA MET A 1 -22.13 46.92 -0.59
C MET A 1 -21.13 46.65 0.53
N ARG A 2 -21.27 45.56 1.29
CA ARG A 2 -20.28 45.15 2.30
C ARG A 2 -19.78 43.75 1.92
N GLY A 3 -18.51 43.69 1.53
CA GLY A 3 -17.85 42.50 0.99
C GLY A 3 -17.62 41.43 2.06
N ARG A 4 -17.84 40.17 1.66
CA ARG A 4 -17.49 38.94 2.37
C ARG A 4 -16.00 38.91 2.71
N ILE A 5 -15.68 38.57 3.96
CA ILE A 5 -14.38 37.99 4.32
C ILE A 5 -14.63 36.50 4.54
N THR A 6 -14.43 35.70 3.50
CA THR A 6 -14.36 34.25 3.62
C THR A 6 -13.02 33.88 4.26
N THR A 7 -13.05 33.33 5.46
CA THR A 7 -11.88 32.78 6.14
C THR A 7 -11.41 31.52 5.40
N MET A 8 -10.27 31.63 4.73
CA MET A 8 -9.56 30.47 4.18
C MET A 8 -9.05 29.60 5.33
N LYS A 9 -9.70 28.45 5.53
CA LYS A 9 -9.21 27.35 6.37
C LYS A 9 -7.84 26.92 5.84
N LYS A 10 -6.77 27.20 6.59
CA LYS A 10 -5.43 26.67 6.33
C LYS A 10 -5.53 25.13 6.33
N ASN A 11 -5.40 24.53 5.14
CA ASN A 11 -5.27 23.10 4.97
C ASN A 11 -3.99 22.66 5.68
N LYS A 12 -4.11 21.95 6.80
CA LYS A 12 -2.98 21.27 7.44
C LYS A 12 -2.48 20.22 6.45
N LYS A 13 -1.34 20.51 5.80
CA LYS A 13 -0.61 19.59 4.93
C LYS A 13 -0.40 18.29 5.72
N LYS A 14 -1.09 17.21 5.33
CA LYS A 14 -0.85 15.88 5.92
C LYS A 14 0.65 15.60 5.75
N ARG A 15 1.36 15.31 6.84
CA ARG A 15 2.76 14.88 6.75
C ARG A 15 2.74 13.52 6.05
N ASN A 16 3.24 13.46 4.82
CA ASN A 16 3.39 12.20 4.09
C ASN A 16 4.47 11.35 4.79
N PHE A 17 4.24 10.05 4.89
CA PHE A 17 5.14 9.08 5.53
C PHE A 17 6.58 9.23 5.01
N TYR A 18 6.73 9.43 3.70
CA TYR A 18 8.01 9.65 3.03
C TYR A 18 8.80 10.86 3.51
N GLN A 19 8.15 11.99 3.78
CA GLN A 19 8.85 13.21 4.22
C GLN A 19 9.51 13.04 5.59
N SER A 20 9.09 12.03 6.36
CA SER A 20 9.77 11.62 7.59
C SER A 20 10.70 10.43 7.41
N PHE A 21 10.52 9.60 6.38
CA PHE A 21 11.25 8.37 6.18
C PHE A 21 12.68 8.61 5.65
N THR A 22 12.86 9.52 4.70
CA THR A 22 14.17 9.79 4.08
C THR A 22 15.14 10.57 4.99
N HIS A 23 14.62 11.19 6.06
CA HIS A 23 15.40 12.05 6.97
C HIS A 23 15.68 11.41 8.34
N VAL A 24 15.28 10.16 8.56
CA VAL A 24 15.56 9.42 9.81
C VAL A 24 16.73 8.47 9.65
N SER A 25 17.35 8.10 10.78
CA SER A 25 18.48 7.18 10.78
C SER A 25 18.10 5.80 10.22
N PRO A 26 19.07 5.03 9.66
CA PRO A 26 18.80 3.70 9.12
C PRO A 26 18.09 2.76 10.10
N SER A 27 18.47 2.79 11.38
CA SER A 27 17.80 2.00 12.42
C SER A 27 16.33 2.36 12.61
N LYS A 28 15.98 3.65 12.47
CA LYS A 28 14.58 4.10 12.54
C LYS A 28 13.80 3.69 11.28
N GLN A 29 14.43 3.73 10.11
CA GLN A 29 13.83 3.23 8.86
C GLN A 29 13.50 1.74 8.98
N ARG A 30 14.45 0.92 9.48
CA ARG A 30 14.24 -0.51 9.74
C ARG A 30 13.04 -0.77 10.65
N ILE A 31 12.88 -0.01 11.73
CA ILE A 31 11.75 -0.17 12.65
C ILE A 31 10.44 0.23 11.96
N GLN A 32 10.45 1.31 11.17
CA GLN A 32 9.27 1.75 10.43
C GLN A 32 8.83 0.72 9.38
N LEU A 33 9.76 0.07 8.68
CA LEU A 33 9.46 -0.95 7.67
C LEU A 33 9.05 -2.32 8.25
N GLN A 34 9.26 -2.53 9.56
CA GLN A 34 8.73 -3.67 10.31
C GLN A 34 7.36 -3.38 10.96
N ALA A 35 6.79 -2.20 10.72
CA ALA A 35 5.55 -1.77 11.36
C ALA A 35 4.34 -2.70 11.18
N PRO A 36 4.14 -3.43 10.05
CA PRO A 36 3.06 -4.40 9.92
C PRO A 36 3.14 -5.49 10.99
N ARG A 37 4.30 -6.13 11.12
CA ARG A 37 4.56 -7.18 12.11
C ARG A 37 4.36 -6.68 13.54
N ILE A 38 4.96 -5.53 13.87
CA ILE A 38 4.80 -4.90 15.19
C ILE A 38 3.32 -4.58 15.47
N SER A 39 2.54 -4.20 14.45
CA SER A 39 1.12 -3.89 14.63
C SER A 39 0.29 -5.15 14.92
N LEU A 40 0.62 -6.29 14.29
CA LEU A 40 -0.02 -7.57 14.58
C LEU A 40 0.36 -8.10 15.96
N GLU A 41 1.63 -8.02 16.36
CA GLU A 41 2.10 -8.42 17.70
C GLU A 41 1.39 -7.65 18.82
N ASN A 42 1.01 -6.40 18.55
CA ASN A 42 0.22 -5.56 19.46
C ASN A 42 -1.30 -5.69 19.28
N ASN A 43 -1.77 -6.69 18.53
CA ASN A 43 -3.18 -6.93 18.18
C ASN A 43 -3.90 -5.68 17.60
N ASN A 44 -3.16 -4.81 16.91
CA ASN A 44 -3.68 -3.58 16.32
C ASN A 44 -3.94 -3.76 14.82
N LEU A 45 -4.99 -4.54 14.52
CA LEU A 45 -5.37 -4.89 13.16
C LEU A 45 -5.70 -3.66 12.30
N LYS A 46 -6.37 -2.66 12.88
CA LYS A 46 -6.66 -1.40 12.18
C LYS A 46 -5.39 -0.69 11.69
N LYS A 47 -4.33 -0.69 12.50
CA LYS A 47 -3.03 -0.13 12.11
C LYS A 47 -2.34 -1.01 11.07
N TYR A 48 -2.36 -2.33 11.24
CA TYR A 48 -1.82 -3.28 10.27
C TYR A 48 -2.43 -3.07 8.87
N TYR A 49 -3.76 -3.06 8.78
CA TYR A 49 -4.48 -2.81 7.54
C TYR A 49 -4.14 -1.47 6.92
N ARG A 50 -4.14 -0.39 7.72
CA ARG A 50 -3.79 0.94 7.23
C ARG A 50 -2.39 0.98 6.61
N ILE A 51 -1.40 0.32 7.22
CA ILE A 51 -0.03 0.29 6.71
C ILE A 51 0.05 -0.46 5.38
N LEU A 52 -0.60 -1.63 5.28
CA LEU A 52 -0.56 -2.42 4.05
C LEU A 52 -1.41 -1.83 2.91
N THR A 53 -2.24 -0.83 3.17
CA THR A 53 -2.98 -0.07 2.14
C THR A 53 -2.42 1.32 1.89
N ASP A 54 -1.23 1.64 2.40
CA ASP A 54 -0.57 2.93 2.25
C ASP A 54 0.51 2.84 1.16
N PHE A 55 0.30 3.52 0.04
CA PHE A 55 1.21 3.42 -1.11
C PHE A 55 2.63 3.86 -0.76
N ASP A 56 2.73 4.86 0.12
CA ASP A 56 4.03 5.39 0.52
C ASP A 56 4.83 4.38 1.33
N PHE A 57 4.17 3.62 2.19
CA PHE A 57 4.80 2.50 2.86
C PHE A 57 5.24 1.40 1.88
N LEU A 58 4.36 0.99 0.96
CA LEU A 58 4.66 -0.11 0.03
C LEU A 58 5.88 0.20 -0.83
N SER A 59 5.91 1.38 -1.46
CA SER A 59 7.04 1.77 -2.31
C SER A 59 8.33 1.99 -1.48
N ALA A 60 8.24 2.55 -0.26
CA ALA A 60 9.41 2.64 0.63
C ALA A 60 9.98 1.27 0.98
N LYS A 61 9.13 0.28 1.28
CA LYS A 61 9.58 -1.06 1.66
C LYS A 61 10.21 -1.80 0.48
N ILE A 62 9.61 -1.73 -0.70
CA ILE A 62 10.13 -2.38 -1.92
C ILE A 62 11.47 -1.76 -2.36
N ALA A 63 11.61 -0.44 -2.27
CA ALA A 63 12.84 0.24 -2.66
C ALA A 63 14.00 0.07 -1.64
N HIS A 64 13.73 -0.46 -0.44
CA HIS A 64 14.73 -0.55 0.61
C HIS A 64 15.64 -1.79 0.42
N PRO A 65 16.98 -1.63 0.49
CA PRO A 65 17.94 -2.70 0.16
C PRO A 65 17.86 -3.93 1.08
N GLU A 66 17.38 -3.75 2.31
CA GLU A 66 17.28 -4.85 3.30
C GLU A 66 15.93 -5.57 3.32
N PHE A 67 14.91 -5.03 2.64
CA PHE A 67 13.56 -5.60 2.67
C PHE A 67 13.15 -6.07 1.28
N GLY A 68 12.89 -5.13 0.37
CA GLY A 68 12.44 -5.47 -0.97
C GLY A 68 11.02 -6.03 -1.02
N ILE A 69 10.66 -6.54 -2.21
CA ILE A 69 9.31 -7.08 -2.49
C ILE A 69 9.01 -8.35 -1.69
N ASP A 70 10.00 -9.21 -1.48
CA ASP A 70 9.81 -10.49 -0.78
C ASP A 70 9.41 -10.25 0.68
N SER A 71 10.10 -9.34 1.37
CA SER A 71 9.73 -8.95 2.74
C SER A 71 8.35 -8.28 2.82
N LEU A 72 7.93 -7.54 1.79
CA LEU A 72 6.58 -6.98 1.77
C LEU A 72 5.53 -8.08 1.61
N ILE A 73 5.76 -9.06 0.73
CA ILE A 73 4.84 -10.21 0.55
C ILE A 73 4.68 -10.99 1.86
N GLU A 74 5.77 -11.18 2.60
CA GLU A 74 5.73 -11.82 3.92
C GLU A 74 4.81 -11.07 4.89
N ASP A 75 4.81 -9.73 4.91
CA ASP A 75 3.91 -8.96 5.78
C ASP A 75 2.42 -9.27 5.50
N TYR A 76 2.06 -9.48 4.22
CA TYR A 76 0.70 -9.87 3.84
C TYR A 76 0.38 -11.32 4.22
N GLN A 77 1.38 -12.20 4.25
CA GLN A 77 1.21 -13.60 4.64
C GLN A 77 1.05 -13.79 6.15
N LEU A 78 1.41 -12.80 6.97
CA LEU A 78 1.21 -12.85 8.43
C LEU A 78 -0.24 -13.12 8.82
N ARG A 79 -1.21 -12.73 7.98
CA ARG A 79 -2.64 -12.98 8.20
C ARG A 79 -3.04 -14.46 8.21
N SER A 80 -2.25 -15.30 7.55
CA SER A 80 -2.48 -16.75 7.47
C SER A 80 -1.90 -17.50 8.68
N GLN A 81 -1.21 -16.80 9.59
CA GLN A 81 -0.62 -17.43 10.75
C GLN A 81 -1.69 -17.71 11.83
N PRO A 82 -1.82 -18.95 12.31
CA PRO A 82 -2.75 -19.31 13.36
C PRO A 82 -2.53 -18.45 14.62
N GLY A 83 -3.61 -17.92 15.19
CA GLY A 83 -3.56 -17.18 16.45
C GLY A 83 -3.24 -15.67 16.36
N LEU A 84 -2.90 -15.14 15.17
CA LEU A 84 -2.63 -13.70 14.99
C LEU A 84 -3.86 -12.88 14.59
N ILE A 85 -4.89 -13.50 14.02
CA ILE A 85 -6.14 -12.82 13.62
C ILE A 85 -7.32 -13.51 14.30
N ASN A 86 -7.72 -12.97 15.45
CA ASN A 86 -9.01 -13.25 16.08
C ASN A 86 -9.84 -11.96 16.00
N ALA A 87 -10.36 -11.63 14.82
CA ALA A 87 -11.23 -10.47 14.67
C ALA A 87 -12.61 -10.87 14.14
N PRO A 88 -13.64 -10.82 14.99
CA PRO A 88 -15.03 -10.85 14.56
C PRO A 88 -15.40 -9.64 13.67
N ASP A 89 -14.62 -8.56 13.74
CA ASP A 89 -14.91 -7.25 13.14
C ASP A 89 -14.04 -6.90 11.91
N ALA A 90 -13.30 -7.85 11.35
CA ALA A 90 -12.56 -7.60 10.12
C ALA A 90 -13.57 -7.37 8.97
N ASP A 91 -13.59 -6.15 8.44
CA ASP A 91 -14.39 -5.80 7.28
C ASP A 91 -13.99 -6.72 6.11
N ARG A 92 -14.93 -7.57 5.67
CA ARG A 92 -14.71 -8.53 4.58
C ARG A 92 -14.15 -7.86 3.31
N ASN A 93 -14.53 -6.61 3.04
CA ASN A 93 -14.00 -5.87 1.90
C ASN A 93 -12.51 -5.54 2.08
N THR A 94 -12.09 -5.24 3.30
CA THR A 94 -10.69 -4.96 3.65
C THR A 94 -9.82 -6.22 3.52
N ASP A 95 -10.29 -7.36 4.03
CA ASP A 95 -9.55 -8.63 3.88
C ASP A 95 -9.45 -9.08 2.41
N THR A 96 -10.54 -8.90 1.65
CA THR A 96 -10.54 -9.15 0.20
C THR A 96 -9.54 -8.22 -0.50
N ALA A 97 -9.50 -6.94 -0.15
CA ALA A 97 -8.56 -5.99 -0.73
C ALA A 97 -7.10 -6.39 -0.48
N LEU A 98 -6.76 -6.78 0.75
CA LEU A 98 -5.41 -7.25 1.08
C LEU A 98 -5.05 -8.54 0.36
N GLN A 99 -6.02 -9.43 0.13
CA GLN A 99 -5.80 -10.60 -0.71
C GLN A 99 -5.44 -10.22 -2.15
N ARG A 100 -6.19 -9.31 -2.77
CA ARG A 100 -5.89 -8.86 -4.13
C ARG A 100 -4.54 -8.16 -4.22
N LEU A 101 -4.17 -7.40 -3.19
CA LEU A 101 -2.87 -6.76 -3.09
C LEU A 101 -1.73 -7.78 -2.97
N GLN A 102 -1.87 -8.76 -2.07
CA GLN A 102 -0.90 -9.84 -1.93
C GLN A 102 -0.69 -10.59 -3.26
N GLU A 103 -1.78 -11.02 -3.90
CA GLU A 103 -1.75 -11.72 -5.18
C GLU A 103 -1.09 -10.87 -6.28
N THR A 104 -1.42 -9.58 -6.34
CA THR A 104 -0.81 -8.62 -7.28
C THR A 104 0.68 -8.48 -7.08
N LEU A 105 1.13 -8.30 -5.82
CA LEU A 105 2.54 -8.17 -5.48
C LEU A 105 3.30 -9.47 -5.78
N THR A 106 2.69 -10.62 -5.52
CA THR A 106 3.26 -11.94 -5.84
C THR A 106 3.45 -12.12 -7.35
N LEU A 107 2.41 -11.85 -8.14
CA LEU A 107 2.48 -11.91 -9.61
C LEU A 107 3.52 -10.95 -10.21
N SER A 108 3.75 -9.83 -9.51
CA SER A 108 4.65 -8.76 -9.95
C SER A 108 6.05 -8.89 -9.36
N ALA A 109 6.30 -9.88 -8.48
CA ALA A 109 7.51 -9.92 -7.66
C ALA A 109 8.80 -9.94 -8.49
N HIS A 110 8.82 -10.71 -9.58
CA HIS A 110 9.98 -10.79 -10.46
C HIS A 110 10.29 -9.45 -11.16
N ILE A 111 9.27 -8.65 -11.49
CA ILE A 111 9.41 -7.32 -12.10
C ILE A 111 9.89 -6.33 -11.04
N LEU A 112 9.24 -6.32 -9.87
CA LEU A 112 9.52 -5.37 -8.79
C LEU A 112 10.87 -5.60 -8.11
N ARG A 113 11.40 -6.83 -8.17
CA ARG A 113 12.76 -7.14 -7.73
C ARG A 113 13.82 -6.52 -8.65
N GLN A 114 13.51 -6.37 -9.93
CA GLN A 114 14.40 -5.76 -10.91
C GLN A 114 14.24 -4.23 -10.96
N ASP A 115 13.01 -3.75 -10.93
CA ASP A 115 12.68 -2.33 -11.00
C ASP A 115 11.50 -1.99 -10.06
N PRO A 116 11.79 -1.53 -8.82
CA PRO A 116 10.78 -1.05 -7.87
C PRO A 116 9.89 0.08 -8.41
N ASN A 117 10.35 0.85 -9.39
CA ASN A 117 9.57 1.97 -9.96
C ASN A 117 8.37 1.47 -10.78
N GLN A 118 8.35 0.20 -11.18
CA GLN A 118 7.19 -0.43 -11.84
C GLN A 118 6.01 -0.66 -10.90
N LEU A 119 6.10 -0.36 -9.59
CA LEU A 119 5.01 -0.61 -8.66
C LEU A 119 3.68 -0.03 -9.14
N ILE A 120 3.68 1.21 -9.64
CA ILE A 120 2.45 1.85 -10.12
C ILE A 120 1.86 1.13 -11.32
N SER A 121 2.69 0.82 -12.32
CA SER A 121 2.24 0.15 -13.54
C SER A 121 1.65 -1.22 -13.23
N GLN A 122 2.27 -1.96 -12.29
CA GLN A 122 1.80 -3.26 -11.83
C GLN A 122 0.50 -3.18 -11.03
N LEU A 123 0.37 -2.21 -10.11
CA LEU A 123 -0.86 -2.00 -9.34
C LEU A 123 -2.02 -1.64 -10.28
N TRP A 124 -1.85 -0.66 -11.15
CA TRP A 124 -2.91 -0.25 -12.07
C TRP A 124 -3.28 -1.34 -13.07
N GLY A 125 -2.28 -1.99 -13.69
CA GLY A 125 -2.52 -3.00 -14.71
C GLY A 125 -3.27 -4.24 -14.21
N ARG A 126 -3.17 -4.56 -12.92
CA ARG A 126 -3.76 -5.77 -12.32
C ARG A 126 -4.98 -5.48 -11.44
N LEU A 127 -5.02 -4.33 -10.74
CA LEU A 127 -6.07 -4.01 -9.76
C LEU A 127 -7.22 -3.17 -10.30
N GLN A 128 -7.13 -2.68 -11.54
CA GLN A 128 -8.21 -1.89 -12.15
C GLN A 128 -9.61 -2.54 -12.05
N PRO A 129 -9.78 -3.88 -12.20
CA PRO A 129 -11.09 -4.53 -12.03
C PRO A 129 -11.65 -4.51 -10.60
N PHE A 130 -10.82 -4.23 -9.59
CA PHE A 130 -11.17 -4.34 -8.17
C PHE A 130 -11.37 -2.98 -7.49
N GLN A 131 -11.55 -1.90 -8.27
CA GLN A 131 -11.79 -0.55 -7.74
C GLN A 131 -13.10 -0.40 -6.95
N THR A 132 -13.99 -1.39 -7.00
CA THR A 132 -15.18 -1.44 -6.13
C THR A 132 -14.81 -1.62 -4.64
N LEU A 133 -13.60 -2.12 -4.35
CA LEU A 133 -13.05 -2.20 -3.00
C LEU A 133 -12.44 -0.85 -2.60
N PRO A 134 -12.94 -0.17 -1.55
CA PRO A 134 -12.50 1.18 -1.20
C PRO A 134 -11.00 1.31 -0.91
N ALA A 135 -10.40 0.29 -0.28
CA ALA A 135 -8.97 0.27 0.00
C ALA A 135 -8.12 0.23 -1.29
N ILE A 136 -8.55 -0.54 -2.30
CA ILE A 136 -7.87 -0.62 -3.60
C ILE A 136 -8.00 0.69 -4.35
N GLN A 137 -9.22 1.25 -4.42
CA GLN A 137 -9.45 2.54 -5.06
C GLN A 137 -8.59 3.64 -4.43
N SER A 138 -8.52 3.66 -3.09
CA SER A 138 -7.69 4.60 -2.35
C SER A 138 -6.21 4.43 -2.67
N LEU A 139 -5.70 3.19 -2.66
CA LEU A 139 -4.29 2.91 -2.97
C LEU A 139 -3.92 3.33 -4.40
N LEU A 140 -4.74 3.01 -5.39
CA LEU A 140 -4.51 3.40 -6.79
C LEU A 140 -4.53 4.93 -6.96
N THR A 141 -5.39 5.63 -6.20
CA THR A 141 -5.42 7.10 -6.20
C THR A 141 -4.16 7.67 -5.56
N GLN A 142 -3.74 7.13 -4.41
CA GLN A 142 -2.50 7.53 -3.72
C GLN A 142 -1.30 7.35 -4.63
N SER A 143 -1.20 6.24 -5.36
CA SER A 143 -0.03 5.95 -6.21
C SER A 143 0.24 7.07 -7.21
N CYS A 144 -0.80 7.59 -7.87
CA CYS A 144 -0.64 8.68 -8.83
C CYS A 144 -0.42 10.05 -8.16
N GLN A 145 -0.85 10.24 -6.92
CA GLN A 145 -0.65 11.49 -6.17
C GLN A 145 0.73 11.60 -5.53
N SER A 146 1.37 10.47 -5.23
CA SER A 146 2.69 10.41 -4.61
C SER A 146 3.84 10.63 -5.61
N GLN A 147 3.55 10.81 -6.92
CA GLN A 147 4.56 11.09 -7.93
C GLN A 147 4.64 12.58 -8.28
N ASP A 148 5.87 13.06 -8.48
CA ASP A 148 6.14 14.40 -9.05
C ASP A 148 5.96 14.42 -10.59
N SER A 149 5.87 13.24 -11.22
CA SER A 149 5.68 13.06 -12.66
C SER A 149 4.25 12.57 -13.00
N PRO A 150 3.80 12.75 -14.26
CA PRO A 150 2.50 12.25 -14.70
C PRO A 150 2.39 10.73 -14.52
N CYS A 151 1.38 10.29 -13.79
CA CYS A 151 1.10 8.88 -13.58
C CYS A 151 0.64 8.22 -14.89
N LEU A 152 1.43 7.28 -15.42
CA LEU A 152 1.01 6.44 -16.55
C LEU A 152 0.07 5.35 -16.06
N ARG A 153 -1.22 5.50 -16.36
CA ARG A 153 -2.26 4.50 -16.06
C ARG A 153 -2.71 3.80 -17.35
N PRO A 154 -2.69 2.45 -17.41
CA PRO A 154 -3.34 1.71 -18.47
C PRO A 154 -4.83 2.06 -18.53
N LEU A 155 -5.37 2.28 -19.74
CA LEU A 155 -6.82 2.48 -19.92
C LEU A 155 -7.58 1.16 -19.87
N THR A 156 -6.92 0.07 -20.29
CA THR A 156 -7.43 -1.29 -20.25
C THR A 156 -6.52 -2.17 -19.39
N PRO A 157 -7.09 -3.08 -18.57
CA PRO A 157 -6.29 -4.05 -17.83
C PRO A 157 -5.65 -5.03 -18.83
N SER A 158 -4.34 -4.97 -18.97
CA SER A 158 -3.56 -5.82 -19.90
C SER A 158 -2.76 -6.91 -19.20
N LEU A 159 -2.74 -6.92 -17.86
CA LEU A 159 -2.03 -7.90 -17.05
C LEU A 159 -3.02 -8.87 -16.41
N THR A 160 -2.57 -10.11 -16.21
CA THR A 160 -3.35 -11.15 -15.51
C THR A 160 -3.83 -10.63 -14.16
N PRO A 161 -5.16 -10.58 -13.92
CA PRO A 161 -5.70 -10.09 -12.66
C PRO A 161 -5.42 -11.07 -11.51
N PRO A 162 -5.25 -10.58 -10.27
CA PRO A 162 -5.08 -11.42 -9.10
C PRO A 162 -6.26 -12.38 -8.88
N GLY A 163 -5.94 -13.59 -8.41
CA GLY A 163 -6.86 -14.68 -8.07
C GLY A 163 -7.52 -15.36 -9.27
N THR A 164 -6.99 -15.13 -10.46
CA THR A 164 -6.90 -16.19 -11.47
C THR A 164 -5.75 -17.08 -11.01
N GLY A 165 -6.04 -18.33 -10.62
CA GLY A 165 -5.02 -19.22 -10.06
C GLY A 165 -3.82 -19.32 -11.00
N LEU A 166 -2.61 -19.36 -10.44
CA LEU A 166 -1.45 -19.83 -11.19
C LEU A 166 -1.75 -21.28 -11.60
N GLN A 167 -2.07 -21.51 -12.88
CA GLN A 167 -2.06 -22.85 -13.46
C GLN A 167 -0.62 -23.26 -13.76
#